data_AF-A0A1V5NIF7-F1
#
_entry.id   AF-A0A1V5NIF7-F1
#
_cell.length_a   1.000
_cell.length_b   1.000
_cell.length_c   1.000
_cell.angle_alpha   90.00
_cell.angle_beta   90.00
_cell.angle_gamma   90.00
#
_symmetry.space_group_name_H-M   'P 1'
#
loop_
_entity.id
_entity.type
_entity.pdbx_description
1 polymer ?
#
loop_
_entity_poly.entity_id
_entity_poly.type
_entity_poly.pdbx_seq_one_letter_code
_entity_poly.pdbx_strand_id
1 'polypeptide(L)'
;MADLDFFFNQDALKLIADLMLTFPTLPPTNDNRPEYQNGLRVLLGREAADKYISDISLYGAPKKLPEEMQHSLFLTDLKLYWQKESLSYKSVGPIGIGYMGKQQVNRMVKGYFEIARKRSGDQFNLYFELDGNTWVYFNYQRGVLQAIASDPKFNETIDAMKPDKRVADEKGGLAPYQFLLSTDRKKNEFLKRAENRE
;
A
#
# COMPACT_ATOMS: atom_id res chain seq x y z
N MET A 1 10.45 6.02 -0.99
CA MET A 1 9.59 5.13 -1.80
C MET A 1 9.61 3.77 -1.15
N ALA A 2 8.47 3.07 -1.15
CA ALA A 2 8.37 1.72 -0.63
C ALA A 2 7.41 0.91 -1.50
N ASP A 3 7.86 -0.25 -1.96
CA ASP A 3 7.07 -1.27 -2.61
C ASP A 3 6.57 -2.27 -1.56
N LEU A 4 5.27 -2.54 -1.60
CA LEU A 4 4.63 -3.57 -0.80
C LEU A 4 4.02 -4.59 -1.76
N ASP A 5 4.76 -5.66 -1.98
CA ASP A 5 4.34 -6.75 -2.84
C ASP A 5 3.85 -7.93 -1.99
N PHE A 6 2.55 -8.20 -2.07
CA PHE A 6 1.92 -9.26 -1.30
C PHE A 6 0.80 -9.89 -2.14
N PHE A 7 0.81 -11.22 -2.26
CA PHE A 7 -0.34 -11.99 -2.70
C PHE A 7 -1.65 -11.53 -2.02
N PHE A 8 -2.59 -11.10 -2.86
CA PHE A 8 -3.90 -10.59 -2.48
C PHE A 8 -4.87 -10.65 -3.66
N ASN A 9 -6.15 -10.46 -3.39
CA ASN A 9 -7.18 -10.39 -4.43
C ASN A 9 -7.00 -9.13 -5.29
N GLN A 10 -6.74 -9.32 -6.59
CA GLN A 10 -6.50 -8.22 -7.53
C GLN A 10 -7.77 -7.39 -7.82
N ASP A 11 -8.95 -8.00 -7.82
CA ASP A 11 -10.21 -7.29 -7.99
C ASP A 11 -10.49 -6.38 -6.80
N ALA A 12 -10.15 -6.83 -5.58
CA ALA A 12 -10.26 -6.02 -4.38
C ALA A 12 -9.31 -4.80 -4.42
N LEU A 13 -8.06 -4.98 -4.86
CA LEU A 13 -7.14 -3.84 -5.08
C LEU A 13 -7.68 -2.88 -6.14
N LYS A 14 -8.22 -3.42 -7.24
CA LYS A 14 -8.82 -2.63 -8.32
C LYS A 14 -10.00 -1.79 -7.82
N LEU A 15 -10.87 -2.36 -6.98
CA LEU A 15 -12.00 -1.61 -6.40
C LEU A 15 -11.55 -0.38 -5.62
N ILE A 16 -10.51 -0.51 -4.80
CA ILE A 16 -9.97 0.64 -4.04
C ILE A 16 -9.31 1.65 -4.98
N ALA A 17 -8.53 1.20 -5.95
CA ALA A 17 -7.88 2.09 -6.91
C ALA A 17 -8.90 2.88 -7.74
N ASP A 18 -9.93 2.22 -8.27
CA ASP A 18 -11.05 2.88 -8.98
C ASP A 18 -11.75 3.89 -8.07
N LEU A 19 -12.03 3.51 -6.82
CA LEU A 19 -12.65 4.38 -5.84
C LEU A 19 -11.80 5.64 -5.61
N MET A 20 -10.49 5.51 -5.41
CA MET A 20 -9.56 6.63 -5.26
C MET A 20 -9.60 7.60 -6.45
N LEU A 21 -9.73 7.10 -7.68
CA LEU A 21 -9.81 7.93 -8.87
C LEU A 21 -11.09 8.77 -8.94
N THR A 22 -12.15 8.40 -8.19
CA THR A 22 -13.38 9.19 -8.09
C THR A 22 -13.30 10.35 -7.08
N PHE A 23 -12.22 10.47 -6.30
CA PHE A 23 -12.01 11.58 -5.36
C PHE A 23 -11.08 12.66 -5.94
N PRO A 24 -11.61 13.68 -6.63
CA PRO A 24 -10.79 14.75 -7.22
C PRO A 24 -10.15 15.67 -6.16
N THR A 25 -10.61 15.60 -4.91
CA THR A 25 -10.09 16.38 -3.78
C THR A 25 -8.77 15.84 -3.24
N LEU A 26 -8.39 14.61 -3.60
CA LEU A 26 -7.10 14.04 -3.20
C LEU A 26 -5.97 14.75 -3.95
N PRO A 27 -4.98 15.33 -3.24
CA PRO A 27 -3.85 15.99 -3.91
C PRO A 27 -3.05 15.00 -4.76
N PRO A 28 -2.49 15.42 -5.90
CA PRO A 28 -1.62 14.55 -6.70
C PRO A 28 -0.29 14.29 -5.99
N THR A 29 0.36 13.17 -6.31
CA THR A 29 1.74 12.91 -5.89
C THR A 29 2.72 13.84 -6.62
N ASN A 30 3.88 14.10 -6.01
CA ASN A 30 4.96 14.83 -6.67
C ASN A 30 6.04 13.86 -7.18
N ASP A 31 5.92 13.51 -8.46
CA ASP A 31 6.78 12.55 -9.15
C ASP A 31 8.07 13.21 -9.72
N ASN A 32 8.20 14.54 -9.62
CA ASN A 32 9.40 15.28 -10.05
C ASN A 32 10.51 15.31 -8.98
N ARG A 33 10.26 14.76 -7.81
CA ARG A 33 11.21 14.73 -6.70
C ARG A 33 12.44 13.88 -7.04
N PRO A 34 13.67 14.34 -6.74
CA PRO A 34 14.88 13.57 -6.99
C PRO A 34 14.84 12.18 -6.35
N GLU A 35 14.25 12.05 -5.16
CA GLU A 35 14.13 10.79 -4.43
C GLU A 35 13.26 9.77 -5.19
N TYR A 36 12.19 10.24 -5.85
CA TYR A 36 11.33 9.40 -6.66
C TYR A 36 12.05 8.93 -7.93
N GLN A 37 12.66 9.87 -8.67
CA GLN A 37 13.40 9.54 -9.89
C GLN A 37 14.59 8.60 -9.62
N ASN A 38 15.32 8.84 -8.53
CA ASN A 38 16.41 7.96 -8.10
C ASN A 38 15.90 6.59 -7.67
N GLY A 39 14.76 6.54 -6.96
CA GLY A 39 14.09 5.29 -6.61
C GLY A 39 13.71 4.46 -7.84
N LEU A 40 13.14 5.09 -8.86
CA LEU A 40 12.81 4.43 -10.13
C LEU A 40 14.06 3.89 -10.84
N ARG A 41 15.17 4.65 -10.86
CA ARG A 41 16.43 4.20 -11.47
C ARG A 41 17.04 3.00 -10.75
N VAL A 42 16.86 2.90 -9.43
CA VAL A 42 17.30 1.73 -8.65
C VAL A 42 16.40 0.53 -8.95
N LEU A 43 15.09 0.73 -9.06
CA LEU A 43 14.11 -0.34 -9.27
C LEU A 43 14.16 -0.91 -10.69
N LEU A 44 14.17 -0.05 -11.71
CA LEU A 44 14.06 -0.43 -13.13
C LEU A 44 15.41 -0.51 -13.85
N GLY A 45 16.48 0.01 -13.23
CA GLY A 45 17.70 0.36 -13.94
C GLY A 45 17.60 1.72 -14.65
N ARG A 46 18.76 2.33 -14.93
CA ARG A 46 18.84 3.72 -15.42
C ARG A 46 18.08 3.95 -16.73
N GLU A 47 18.36 3.15 -17.76
CA GLU A 47 17.78 3.35 -19.10
C GLU A 47 16.26 3.19 -19.10
N ALA A 48 15.75 2.14 -18.47
CA ALA A 48 14.31 1.90 -18.37
C ALA A 48 13.60 2.98 -17.55
N ALA A 49 14.21 3.42 -16.44
CA ALA A 49 13.67 4.51 -15.62
C ALA A 49 13.66 5.85 -16.36
N ASP A 50 14.74 6.22 -17.06
CA ASP A 50 14.80 7.49 -17.78
C ASP A 50 13.80 7.52 -18.95
N LYS A 51 13.62 6.39 -19.65
CA LYS A 51 12.56 6.23 -20.66
C LYS A 51 11.16 6.39 -20.04
N TYR A 52 10.93 5.74 -18.90
CA TYR A 52 9.65 5.79 -18.20
C TYR A 52 9.32 7.20 -17.69
N ILE A 53 10.30 7.91 -17.11
CA ILE A 53 10.17 9.31 -16.69
C ILE A 53 9.87 10.20 -17.90
N SER A 54 10.56 9.97 -19.03
CA SER A 54 10.30 10.71 -20.27
C SER A 54 8.87 10.47 -20.80
N ASP A 55 8.39 9.24 -20.78
CA ASP A 55 7.02 8.91 -21.21
C ASP A 55 5.98 9.63 -20.35
N ILE A 56 6.16 9.65 -19.02
CA ILE A 56 5.28 10.41 -18.10
C ILE A 56 5.33 11.90 -18.42
N SER A 57 6.51 12.47 -18.63
CA SER A 57 6.66 13.90 -18.92
C SER A 57 6.03 14.30 -20.26
N LEU A 58 6.02 13.41 -21.26
CA LEU A 58 5.51 13.69 -22.59
C LEU A 58 4.00 13.44 -22.72
N TYR A 59 3.47 12.41 -22.04
CA TYR A 59 2.10 11.93 -22.23
C TYR A 59 1.22 12.08 -20.98
N GLY A 60 1.78 12.53 -19.85
CA GLY A 60 1.09 12.63 -18.56
C GLY A 60 0.88 11.30 -17.83
N ALA A 61 1.10 10.18 -18.51
CA ALA A 61 1.04 8.82 -17.96
C ALA A 61 1.96 7.89 -18.79
N PRO A 62 2.53 6.84 -18.18
CA PRO A 62 3.31 5.87 -18.91
C PRO A 62 2.41 5.02 -19.82
N LYS A 63 2.88 4.66 -21.02
CA LYS A 63 2.11 3.80 -21.95
C LYS A 63 1.81 2.41 -21.38
N LYS A 64 2.68 1.91 -20.51
CA LYS A 64 2.54 0.63 -19.82
C LYS A 64 3.30 0.70 -18.49
N LEU A 65 2.72 0.18 -17.42
CA LEU A 65 3.42 -0.02 -16.15
C LEU A 65 4.44 -1.17 -16.32
N PRO A 66 5.75 -0.93 -16.08
CA PRO A 66 6.75 -1.99 -16.08
C PRO A 66 6.32 -3.14 -15.16
N GLU A 67 6.67 -4.37 -15.53
CA GLU A 67 6.24 -5.56 -14.77
C GLU A 67 6.85 -5.56 -13.37
N GLU A 68 8.06 -5.02 -13.25
CA GLU A 68 8.81 -4.81 -12.02
C GLU A 68 8.15 -3.79 -11.08
N MET A 69 7.11 -3.06 -11.52
CA MET A 69 6.34 -2.11 -10.70
C MET A 69 4.91 -2.59 -10.41
N GLN A 70 4.50 -3.74 -10.94
CA GLN A 70 3.15 -4.31 -10.72
C GLN A 70 3.02 -4.95 -9.33
N HIS A 71 3.42 -4.22 -8.29
CA HIS A 71 3.25 -4.63 -6.91
C HIS A 71 1.84 -4.36 -6.41
N SER A 72 1.45 -5.01 -5.30
CA SER A 72 0.14 -4.80 -4.69
C SER A 72 -0.09 -3.35 -4.27
N LEU A 73 0.91 -2.71 -3.65
CA LEU A 73 0.88 -1.29 -3.32
C LEU A 73 2.26 -0.66 -3.55
N PHE A 74 2.27 0.50 -4.19
CA PHE A 74 3.49 1.28 -4.41
C PHE A 74 3.36 2.67 -3.78
N LEU A 75 4.14 2.90 -2.74
CA LEU A 75 4.12 4.13 -1.95
C LEU A 75 5.22 5.08 -2.44
N THR A 76 4.81 6.16 -3.11
CA THR A 76 5.73 7.11 -3.77
C THR A 76 6.28 8.13 -2.79
N ASP A 77 5.48 8.56 -1.81
CA ASP A 77 5.90 9.44 -0.72
C ASP A 77 5.56 8.82 0.63
N LEU A 78 6.59 8.37 1.36
CA LEU A 78 6.46 7.79 2.68
C LEU A 78 7.62 8.26 3.54
N LYS A 79 7.33 9.20 4.45
CA LYS A 79 8.30 9.71 5.42
C LYS A 79 8.13 8.93 6.71
N LEU A 80 9.21 8.32 7.18
CA LEU A 80 9.21 7.49 8.38
C LEU A 80 10.10 8.09 9.46
N TYR A 81 9.72 7.89 10.72
CA TYR A 81 10.59 8.11 11.87
C TYR A 81 10.64 6.84 12.72
N TRP A 82 11.76 6.65 13.41
CA TRP A 82 11.92 5.56 14.36
C TRP A 82 11.29 5.93 15.71
N GLN A 83 10.34 5.13 16.19
CA GLN A 83 9.80 5.25 17.54
C GLN A 83 10.44 4.17 18.43
N LYS A 84 11.12 4.61 19.48
CA LYS A 84 11.92 3.73 20.35
C LYS A 84 11.05 2.85 21.24
N GLU A 85 9.94 3.40 21.72
CA GLU A 85 9.05 2.79 22.70
C GLU A 85 8.34 1.57 22.12
N SER A 86 7.92 1.67 20.85
CA SER A 86 7.24 0.61 20.11
C SER A 86 8.18 -0.25 19.26
N LEU A 87 9.46 0.14 19.17
CA LEU A 87 10.48 -0.46 18.29
C LEU A 87 9.97 -0.58 16.84
N SER A 88 9.36 0.49 16.34
CA SER A 88 8.74 0.52 15.01
C SER A 88 9.10 1.78 14.23
N TYR A 89 9.08 1.68 12.90
CA TYR A 89 9.06 2.84 12.03
C TYR A 89 7.61 3.25 11.77
N LYS A 90 7.30 4.53 11.99
CA LYS A 90 5.97 5.09 11.80
C LYS A 90 5.99 6.21 10.77
N SER A 91 4.92 6.35 9.99
CA SER A 91 4.79 7.45 9.05
C SER A 91 4.52 8.79 9.72
N VAL A 92 4.99 9.84 9.08
CA VAL A 92 4.68 11.23 9.43
C VAL A 92 4.20 11.98 8.20
N GLY A 93 3.04 12.61 8.33
CA GLY A 93 2.39 13.34 7.24
C GLY A 93 1.65 12.44 6.24
N PRO A 94 1.20 13.01 5.10
CA PRO A 94 0.47 12.28 4.08
C PRO A 94 1.30 11.18 3.41
N ILE A 95 0.62 10.15 2.90
CA ILE A 95 1.21 9.01 2.20
C ILE A 95 0.86 9.13 0.71
N GLY A 96 1.85 9.04 -0.16
CA GLY A 96 1.63 9.02 -1.61
C GLY A 96 1.41 7.59 -2.11
N ILE A 97 0.27 7.34 -2.76
CA ILE A 97 -0.05 6.08 -3.43
C ILE A 97 0.11 6.29 -4.93
N GLY A 98 1.13 5.65 -5.51
CA GLY A 98 1.41 5.72 -6.95
C GLY A 98 0.63 4.66 -7.72
N TYR A 99 0.78 3.40 -7.29
CA TYR A 99 0.15 2.24 -7.91
C TYR A 99 -0.55 1.38 -6.87
N MET A 100 -1.63 0.75 -7.30
CA MET A 100 -2.32 -0.29 -6.56
C MET A 100 -2.71 -1.39 -7.53
N GLY A 101 -2.08 -2.55 -7.37
CA GLY A 101 -2.03 -3.58 -8.40
C GLY A 101 -1.55 -3.02 -9.74
N LYS A 102 -2.38 -3.13 -10.78
CA LYS A 102 -2.05 -2.66 -12.13
C LYS A 102 -2.50 -1.23 -12.42
N GLN A 103 -3.18 -0.58 -11.48
CA GLN A 103 -3.76 0.75 -11.70
C GLN A 103 -2.87 1.84 -11.14
N GLN A 104 -2.67 2.87 -11.97
CA GLN A 104 -2.05 4.11 -11.54
C GLN A 104 -3.07 4.97 -10.81
N VAL A 105 -2.70 5.42 -9.62
CA VAL A 105 -3.53 6.25 -8.75
C VAL A 105 -2.93 7.65 -8.63
N ASN A 106 -1.65 7.75 -8.28
CA ASN A 106 -0.92 9.01 -8.09
C ASN A 106 -1.69 10.03 -7.23
N ARG A 107 -2.09 9.62 -6.03
CA ARG A 107 -2.79 10.47 -5.05
C ARG A 107 -2.13 10.42 -3.68
N MET A 108 -2.14 11.56 -3.00
CA MET A 108 -1.76 11.70 -1.59
C MET A 108 -2.98 11.46 -0.71
N VAL A 109 -2.83 10.62 0.30
CA VAL A 109 -3.87 10.29 1.29
C VAL A 109 -3.40 10.61 2.70
N LYS A 110 -4.34 10.93 3.57
CA LYS A 110 -4.09 10.96 5.01
C LYS A 110 -4.11 9.52 5.54
N GLY A 111 -3.28 9.24 6.54
CA GLY A 111 -3.20 7.88 7.04
C GLY A 111 -2.00 7.64 7.95
N TYR A 112 -1.87 6.37 8.32
CA TYR A 112 -0.82 5.87 9.20
C TYR A 112 -0.23 4.61 8.61
N PHE A 113 1.09 4.57 8.50
CA PHE A 113 1.86 3.39 8.20
C PHE A 113 2.77 3.08 9.38
N GLU A 114 2.82 1.81 9.79
CA GLU A 114 3.70 1.32 10.84
C GLU A 114 4.32 0.01 10.38
N ILE A 115 5.64 -0.11 10.51
CA ILE A 115 6.36 -1.37 10.32
C ILE A 115 7.25 -1.65 11.52
N ALA A 116 7.16 -2.86 12.07
CA ALA A 116 7.87 -3.27 13.26
C ALA A 116 8.43 -4.68 13.09
N ARG A 117 9.68 -4.88 13.53
CA ARG A 117 10.25 -6.23 13.68
C ARG A 117 10.09 -6.68 15.12
N LYS A 118 9.27 -7.69 15.36
CA LYS A 118 9.07 -8.27 16.70
C LYS A 118 9.72 -9.65 16.78
N ARG A 119 9.95 -10.13 18.01
CA ARG A 119 10.41 -11.52 18.25
C ARG A 119 9.50 -12.56 17.61
N SER A 120 8.20 -12.25 17.48
CA SER A 120 7.22 -13.14 16.83
C SER A 120 7.10 -12.95 15.31
N GLY A 121 8.03 -12.23 14.68
CA GLY A 121 8.00 -11.92 13.26
C GLY A 121 7.70 -10.45 12.96
N ASP A 122 7.83 -10.10 11.68
CA ASP A 122 7.57 -8.77 11.17
C ASP A 122 6.06 -8.46 11.21
N GLN A 123 5.73 -7.21 11.50
CA GLN A 123 4.38 -6.68 11.54
C GLN A 123 4.34 -5.41 10.70
N PHE A 124 3.30 -5.26 9.87
CA PHE A 124 2.98 -3.96 9.29
C PHE A 124 1.50 -3.60 9.51
N ASN A 125 1.23 -2.31 9.54
CA ASN A 125 -0.09 -1.73 9.50
C ASN A 125 -0.08 -0.60 8.47
N LEU A 126 -1.12 -0.52 7.64
CA LEU A 126 -1.37 0.60 6.75
C LEU A 126 -2.84 0.96 6.87
N TYR A 127 -3.11 2.18 7.29
CA TYR A 127 -4.42 2.80 7.25
C TYR A 127 -4.33 4.05 6.37
N PHE A 128 -5.34 4.27 5.54
CA PHE A 128 -5.51 5.55 4.88
C PHE A 128 -6.98 5.86 4.65
N GLU A 129 -7.27 7.15 4.56
CA GLU A 129 -8.60 7.70 4.30
C GLU A 129 -8.59 8.51 3.00
N LEU A 130 -9.67 8.38 2.22
CA LEU A 130 -9.93 9.18 1.02
C LEU A 130 -10.75 10.43 1.39
N ASP A 131 -11.65 10.27 2.36
CA ASP A 131 -12.39 11.32 3.06
C ASP A 131 -12.74 10.84 4.48
N GLY A 132 -13.57 11.57 5.22
CA GLY A 132 -13.93 11.22 6.60
C GLY A 132 -14.73 9.91 6.77
N ASN A 133 -15.28 9.34 5.70
CA ASN A 133 -16.14 8.14 5.74
C ASN A 133 -15.57 6.98 4.92
N THR A 134 -14.59 7.25 4.05
CA THR A 134 -14.04 6.33 3.08
C THR A 134 -12.60 6.00 3.44
N TRP A 135 -12.36 4.78 3.89
CA TRP A 135 -11.07 4.37 4.43
C TRP A 135 -10.73 2.91 4.11
N VAL A 136 -9.45 2.59 4.16
CA VAL A 136 -8.91 1.25 3.96
C VAL A 136 -7.87 0.94 5.02
N TYR A 137 -7.88 -0.29 5.52
CA TYR A 137 -6.94 -0.80 6.50
C TYR A 137 -6.36 -2.14 6.08
N PHE A 138 -5.03 -2.25 6.11
CA PHE A 138 -4.26 -3.47 5.96
C PHE A 138 -3.42 -3.71 7.22
N ASN A 139 -3.33 -4.97 7.64
CA ASN A 139 -2.46 -5.41 8.71
C ASN A 139 -1.84 -6.75 8.34
N TYR A 140 -0.53 -6.87 8.48
CA TYR A 140 0.14 -8.16 8.45
C TYR A 140 0.77 -8.46 9.79
N GLN A 141 0.59 -9.69 10.26
CA GLN A 141 1.25 -10.18 11.45
C GLN A 141 1.29 -11.71 11.42
N ARG A 142 2.47 -12.29 11.69
CA ARG A 142 2.63 -13.75 11.88
C ARG A 142 2.06 -14.59 10.73
N GLY A 143 2.38 -14.23 9.48
CA GLY A 143 1.89 -14.98 8.31
C GLY A 143 0.39 -14.82 8.03
N VAL A 144 -0.24 -13.78 8.58
CA VAL A 144 -1.63 -13.44 8.27
C VAL A 144 -1.70 -11.98 7.85
N LEU A 145 -2.01 -11.77 6.57
CA LEU A 145 -2.44 -10.48 6.05
C LEU A 145 -3.94 -10.32 6.29
N GLN A 146 -4.39 -9.16 6.71
CA GLN A 146 -5.79 -8.87 6.91
C GLN A 146 -6.11 -7.52 6.31
N ALA A 147 -7.25 -7.42 5.65
CA ALA A 147 -7.70 -6.15 5.09
C ALA A 147 -9.17 -5.91 5.39
N ILE A 148 -9.56 -4.66 5.55
CA ILE A 148 -10.96 -4.22 5.66
C ILE A 148 -11.04 -2.79 5.14
N ALA A 149 -12.12 -2.45 4.48
CA ALA A 149 -12.42 -1.10 4.03
C ALA A 149 -13.81 -0.67 4.47
N SER A 150 -14.08 0.63 4.38
CA SER A 150 -15.43 1.16 4.54
C SER A 150 -16.38 0.73 3.42
N ASP A 151 -15.85 0.40 2.23
CA ASP A 151 -16.65 -0.08 1.10
C ASP A 151 -17.03 -1.57 1.30
N PRO A 152 -18.33 -1.89 1.42
CA PRO A 152 -18.78 -3.27 1.56
C PRO A 152 -18.37 -4.17 0.39
N LYS A 153 -18.30 -3.64 -0.84
CA LYS A 153 -17.95 -4.44 -2.03
C LYS A 153 -16.53 -4.99 -1.94
N PHE A 154 -15.60 -4.20 -1.39
CA PHE A 154 -14.24 -4.65 -1.12
C PHE A 154 -14.22 -5.80 -0.12
N ASN A 155 -14.97 -5.67 0.98
CA ASN A 155 -15.04 -6.68 2.03
C ASN A 155 -15.67 -7.99 1.53
N GLU A 156 -16.79 -7.89 0.80
CA GLU A 156 -17.49 -9.01 0.17
C GLU A 156 -16.59 -9.76 -0.82
N THR A 157 -15.78 -9.03 -1.60
CA THR A 157 -14.83 -9.62 -2.56
C THR A 157 -13.81 -10.52 -1.86
N ILE A 158 -13.34 -10.13 -0.67
CA ILE A 158 -12.43 -10.95 0.14
C ILE A 158 -13.20 -12.12 0.76
N ASP A 159 -14.38 -11.87 1.33
CA ASP A 159 -15.16 -12.87 2.07
C ASP A 159 -15.75 -13.97 1.17
N ALA A 160 -16.05 -13.66 -0.09
CA ALA A 160 -16.54 -14.65 -1.06
C ALA A 160 -15.44 -15.62 -1.56
N MET A 161 -14.16 -15.33 -1.31
CA MET A 161 -13.08 -16.22 -1.77
C MET A 161 -13.04 -17.52 -0.98
N LYS A 162 -12.80 -18.65 -1.65
CA LYS A 162 -12.57 -19.92 -0.96
C LYS A 162 -11.25 -19.86 -0.16
N PRO A 163 -11.18 -20.50 1.03
CA PRO A 163 -9.99 -20.44 1.89
C PRO A 163 -8.67 -20.84 1.21
N ASP A 164 -8.70 -21.85 0.34
CA ASP A 164 -7.54 -22.32 -0.44
C ASP A 164 -7.01 -21.24 -1.41
N LYS A 165 -7.88 -20.37 -1.91
CA LYS A 165 -7.51 -19.24 -2.78
C LYS A 165 -6.97 -18.03 -2.02
N ARG A 166 -6.98 -18.08 -0.68
CA ARG A 166 -6.45 -17.02 0.17
C ARG A 166 -5.06 -17.33 0.72
N VAL A 167 -4.47 -18.46 0.35
CA VAL A 167 -3.13 -18.86 0.76
C VAL A 167 -2.13 -18.50 -0.34
N ALA A 168 -1.08 -17.78 0.04
CA ALA A 168 0.06 -17.53 -0.81
C ALA A 168 0.92 -18.79 -0.89
N ASP A 169 1.25 -19.22 -2.11
CA ASP A 169 2.17 -20.34 -2.32
C ASP A 169 3.57 -20.03 -1.76
N GLU A 170 4.29 -21.09 -1.38
CA GLU A 170 5.71 -20.98 -1.05
C GLU A 170 6.50 -20.61 -2.31
N LYS A 171 6.86 -19.33 -2.44
CA LYS A 171 7.69 -18.84 -3.54
C LYS A 171 8.92 -18.13 -3.01
N GLY A 172 10.10 -18.53 -3.49
CA GLY A 172 11.38 -17.88 -3.17
C GLY A 172 11.84 -18.05 -1.71
N GLY A 173 11.44 -19.13 -1.03
CA GLY A 173 11.83 -19.39 0.37
C GLY A 173 11.11 -18.54 1.42
N LEU A 174 10.08 -17.80 1.01
CA LEU A 174 9.18 -17.10 1.93
C LEU A 174 8.20 -18.09 2.54
N ALA A 175 7.98 -17.99 3.85
CA ALA A 175 6.98 -18.79 4.54
C ALA A 175 5.59 -18.52 3.95
N PRO A 176 4.76 -19.55 3.80
CA PRO A 176 3.41 -19.38 3.30
C PRO A 176 2.64 -18.48 4.26
N TYR A 177 1.77 -17.65 3.72
CA TYR A 177 0.93 -16.78 4.51
C TYR A 177 -0.46 -16.74 3.88
N GLN A 178 -1.47 -16.40 4.68
CA GLN A 178 -2.84 -16.27 4.19
C GLN A 178 -3.31 -14.82 4.30
N PHE A 179 -4.26 -14.43 3.46
CA PHE A 179 -5.01 -13.21 3.66
C PHE A 179 -6.46 -13.46 4.09
N LEU A 180 -7.02 -12.60 4.93
CA LEU A 180 -8.41 -12.71 5.37
C LEU A 180 -9.05 -11.35 5.62
N LEU A 181 -10.37 -11.34 5.78
CA LEU A 181 -11.10 -10.13 6.13
C LEU A 181 -10.76 -9.72 7.59
N SER A 182 -10.35 -8.48 7.78
CA SER A 182 -10.05 -7.91 9.10
C SER A 182 -11.33 -7.52 9.84
N THR A 183 -11.19 -6.85 10.98
CA THR A 183 -12.32 -6.34 11.77
C THR A 183 -12.16 -4.86 12.08
N ASP A 184 -13.29 -4.16 12.23
CA ASP A 184 -13.29 -2.77 12.71
C ASP A 184 -12.57 -2.62 14.05
N ARG A 185 -12.73 -3.60 14.96
CA ARG A 185 -12.03 -3.60 16.24
C ARG A 185 -10.52 -3.49 16.05
N LYS A 186 -9.94 -4.32 15.18
CA LYS A 186 -8.49 -4.33 14.94
C LYS A 186 -8.00 -3.05 14.28
N LYS A 187 -8.80 -2.46 13.38
CA LYS A 187 -8.52 -1.14 12.79
C LYS A 187 -8.58 -0.02 13.84
N ASN A 188 -9.63 0.00 14.67
CA ASN A 188 -9.81 1.02 15.72
C ASN A 188 -8.71 0.93 16.79
N GLU A 189 -8.29 -0.28 17.17
CA GLU A 189 -7.15 -0.49 18.08
C GLU A 189 -5.83 0.06 17.51
N PHE A 190 -5.62 -0.09 16.20
CA PHE A 190 -4.46 0.50 15.53
C PHE A 190 -4.54 2.03 15.52
N LEU A 191 -5.66 2.61 15.10
CA LEU A 191 -5.83 4.07 15.03
C LEU A 191 -5.63 4.73 16.39
N LYS A 192 -6.24 4.18 17.45
CA LYS A 192 -6.05 4.68 18.82
C LYS A 192 -4.58 4.76 19.22
N ARG A 193 -3.76 3.78 18.81
CA ARG A 193 -2.31 3.77 19.05
C ARG A 193 -1.53 4.70 18.11
N ALA A 194 -2.00 4.87 16.87
CA ALA A 194 -1.32 5.70 15.88
C ALA A 194 -1.53 7.20 16.14
N GLU A 195 -2.71 7.57 16.64
CA GLU A 195 -3.09 8.93 17.02
C GLU A 195 -2.44 9.38 18.33
N ASN A 196 -2.38 8.49 19.32
CA ASN A 196 -1.69 8.73 20.58
C ASN A 196 -0.17 8.65 20.35
N ARG A 197 0.45 9.78 19.99
CA ARG A 197 1.90 9.94 19.78
C ARG A 197 2.73 9.90 21.08
N GLU A 198 2.28 9.14 22.08
CA GLU A 198 3.01 8.94 23.33
C GLU A 198 4.10 7.87 23.18
#